data_AF-R6E0B3-F1
#
_entry.id   AF-R6E0B3-F1
#
_cell.length_a   1.000
_cell.length_b   1.000
_cell.length_c   1.000
_cell.angle_alpha   90.00
_cell.angle_beta   90.00
_cell.angle_gamma   90.00
#
_symmetry.space_group_name_H-M   'P 1'
#
loop_
_entity.id
_entity.type
_entity.pdbx_description
1 polymer ?
#
loop_
_entity_poly.entity_id
_entity_poly.type
_entity_poly.pdbx_seq_one_letter_code
_entity_poly.pdbx_strand_id
1 'polypeptide(L)'
;MGVKPQVIDKAFAEISDILSVRDDCVLVSMAAGVAIEKIKTLSKAKHIIRIMPNMPVSVGEGVVLASRFDVDDKNKDEFNSIMKCAGIVDWIDEKLIDAGCAISGCGPAFVYIFIEALADGAVSCGLPRDKAMLYAAETVLGSAKAVIESGKHPGKLKDEVCSPGGTTIAGVKALEDGAFRSNAMNAVIAAYEKTKKM
;
A
#
# COMPACT_ATOMS: atom_id res chain seq x y z
N MET A 1 -0.29 18.85 -1.95
CA MET A 1 -1.37 18.75 -2.95
C MET A 1 -2.04 17.39 -2.85
N GLY A 2 -3.27 17.35 -2.33
CA GLY A 2 -4.04 16.11 -2.08
C GLY A 2 -5.44 16.14 -2.69
N VAL A 3 -5.53 16.67 -3.91
CA VAL A 3 -6.80 16.76 -4.64
C VAL A 3 -6.98 15.54 -5.55
N LYS A 4 -8.22 15.32 -6.00
CA LYS A 4 -8.48 14.26 -6.98
C LYS A 4 -7.72 14.55 -8.29
N PRO A 5 -7.23 13.53 -9.02
CA PRO A 5 -6.44 13.74 -10.23
C PRO A 5 -7.14 14.59 -11.30
N GLN A 6 -8.47 14.55 -11.37
CA GLN A 6 -9.25 15.30 -12.37
C GLN A 6 -9.20 16.82 -12.17
N VAL A 7 -8.86 17.30 -10.97
CA VAL A 7 -8.82 18.75 -10.66
C VAL A 7 -7.39 19.27 -10.48
N ILE A 8 -6.38 18.43 -10.69
CA ILE A 8 -4.99 18.79 -10.38
C ILE A 8 -4.45 19.90 -11.29
N ASP A 9 -4.81 19.88 -12.57
CA ASP A 9 -4.35 20.86 -13.55
C ASP A 9 -4.85 22.26 -13.15
N LYS A 10 -6.13 22.36 -12.78
CA LYS A 10 -6.72 23.61 -12.27
C LYS A 10 -6.08 24.06 -10.96
N ALA A 11 -5.93 23.13 -10.01
CA ALA A 11 -5.34 23.44 -8.70
C ALA A 11 -3.90 23.95 -8.82
N PHE A 12 -3.09 23.39 -9.73
CA PHE A 12 -1.74 23.89 -9.97
C PHE A 12 -1.71 25.20 -10.75
N ALA A 13 -2.62 25.42 -11.70
CA ALA A 13 -2.70 26.69 -12.41
C ALA A 13 -2.85 27.89 -11.46
N GLU A 14 -3.63 27.73 -10.38
CA GLU A 14 -3.87 28.79 -9.38
C GLU A 14 -2.65 29.12 -8.51
N ILE A 15 -1.68 28.21 -8.37
CA ILE A 15 -0.53 28.38 -7.44
C ILE A 15 0.84 28.31 -8.13
N SER A 16 0.90 27.96 -9.41
CA SER A 16 2.16 27.67 -10.11
C SER A 16 3.13 28.85 -10.15
N ASP A 17 2.64 30.07 -10.35
CA ASP A 17 3.51 31.25 -10.40
C ASP A 17 4.11 31.55 -9.02
N ILE A 18 3.37 31.30 -7.94
CA ILE A 18 3.87 31.41 -6.56
C ILE A 18 4.95 30.34 -6.31
N LEU A 19 4.69 29.09 -6.69
CA LEU A 19 5.65 27.99 -6.51
C LEU A 19 6.92 28.19 -7.35
N SER A 20 6.81 28.80 -8.53
CA SER A 20 7.94 28.95 -9.47
C SER A 20 9.09 29.82 -8.94
N VAL A 21 8.79 30.76 -8.03
CA VAL A 21 9.78 31.68 -7.46
C VAL A 21 10.27 31.27 -6.06
N ARG A 22 9.71 30.19 -5.49
CA ARG A 22 10.02 29.70 -4.14
C ARG A 22 11.10 28.61 -4.21
N ASP A 23 12.29 28.93 -3.70
CA ASP A 23 13.39 27.97 -3.49
C ASP A 23 13.36 27.34 -2.08
N ASP A 24 12.57 27.91 -1.18
CA ASP A 24 12.45 27.54 0.24
C ASP A 24 11.29 26.56 0.50
N CYS A 25 10.71 25.99 -0.55
CA CYS A 25 9.48 25.20 -0.45
C CYS A 25 9.63 23.84 -1.14
N VAL A 26 9.25 22.78 -0.41
CA VAL A 26 9.09 21.44 -0.96
C VAL A 26 7.62 21.16 -1.20
N LEU A 27 7.24 20.96 -2.46
CA LEU A 27 5.89 20.56 -2.83
C LEU A 27 5.71 19.06 -2.59
N VAL A 28 4.92 18.69 -1.59
CA VAL A 28 4.47 17.30 -1.40
C VAL A 28 3.15 17.07 -2.16
N SER A 29 3.10 16.07 -3.04
CA SER A 29 1.90 15.72 -3.82
C SER A 29 1.52 14.25 -3.62
N MET A 30 0.23 13.99 -3.37
CA MET A 30 -0.34 12.63 -3.25
C MET A 30 -1.35 12.30 -4.35
N ALA A 31 -1.27 13.00 -5.48
CA ALA A 31 -2.21 12.84 -6.56
C ALA A 31 -2.00 11.52 -7.31
N ALA A 32 -2.99 10.63 -7.23
CA ALA A 32 -2.92 9.32 -7.85
C ALA A 32 -2.75 9.41 -9.38
N GLY A 33 -1.84 8.61 -9.93
CA GLY A 33 -1.59 8.56 -11.38
C GLY A 33 -0.90 9.79 -11.98
N VAL A 34 -0.41 10.73 -11.17
CA VAL A 34 0.30 11.93 -11.67
C VAL A 34 1.79 11.80 -11.38
N ALA A 35 2.57 11.49 -12.41
CA ALA A 35 4.02 11.34 -12.31
C ALA A 35 4.72 12.67 -11.95
N ILE A 36 5.90 12.58 -11.33
CA ILE A 36 6.74 13.71 -10.94
C ILE A 36 6.96 14.69 -12.10
N GLU A 37 7.22 14.21 -13.32
CA GLU A 37 7.44 15.09 -14.48
C GLU A 37 6.19 15.93 -14.83
N LYS A 38 5.00 15.33 -14.71
CA LYS A 38 3.74 16.06 -14.91
C LYS A 38 3.51 17.06 -13.77
N ILE A 39 3.78 16.68 -12.52
CA ILE A 39 3.68 17.58 -11.36
C ILE A 39 4.64 18.77 -11.54
N LYS A 40 5.88 18.52 -11.93
CA LYS A 40 6.89 19.55 -12.20
C LYS A 40 6.44 20.53 -13.28
N THR A 41 5.92 19.99 -14.39
CA THR A 41 5.42 20.81 -15.51
C THR A 41 4.26 21.71 -15.07
N LEU A 42 3.28 21.17 -14.35
CA LEU A 42 2.08 21.90 -13.95
C LEU A 42 2.35 22.89 -12.82
N SER A 43 3.10 22.48 -11.81
CA SER A 43 3.34 23.28 -10.60
C SER A 43 4.46 24.28 -10.76
N LYS A 44 5.39 24.06 -11.70
CA LYS A 44 6.67 24.77 -11.82
C LYS A 44 7.50 24.77 -10.51
N ALA A 45 7.18 23.89 -9.56
CA ALA A 45 7.90 23.79 -8.30
C ALA A 45 9.31 23.23 -8.53
N LYS A 46 10.27 23.76 -7.78
CA LYS A 46 11.69 23.37 -7.88
C LYS A 46 11.96 22.07 -7.13
N HIS A 47 11.38 21.92 -5.94
CA HIS A 47 11.58 20.76 -5.07
C HIS A 47 10.25 20.01 -4.89
N ILE A 48 10.21 18.73 -5.26
CA ILE A 48 8.98 17.94 -5.26
C ILE A 48 9.20 16.61 -4.55
N ILE A 49 8.28 16.25 -3.65
CA ILE A 49 8.09 14.90 -3.14
C ILE A 49 6.75 14.39 -3.67
N ARG A 50 6.76 13.31 -4.43
CA ARG A 50 5.54 12.56 -4.76
C ARG A 50 5.39 11.46 -3.73
N ILE A 51 4.20 11.32 -3.18
CA ILE A 51 3.85 10.22 -2.29
C ILE A 51 2.62 9.47 -2.76
N MET A 52 2.56 8.19 -2.41
CA MET A 52 1.40 7.34 -2.60
C MET A 52 1.12 6.60 -1.29
N PRO A 53 0.33 7.19 -0.37
CA PRO A 53 -0.11 6.52 0.84
C PRO A 53 -1.23 5.50 0.54
N ASN A 54 -1.45 4.57 1.45
CA ASN A 54 -2.61 3.69 1.46
C ASN A 54 -3.52 3.95 2.69
N MET A 55 -4.70 3.33 2.69
CA MET A 55 -5.73 3.55 3.72
C MET A 55 -5.24 3.29 5.17
N PRO A 56 -4.46 2.21 5.45
CA PRO A 56 -3.95 1.92 6.78
C PRO A 56 -3.02 2.98 7.41
N VAL A 57 -2.58 4.00 6.66
CA VAL A 57 -1.91 5.19 7.24
C VAL A 57 -2.73 5.84 8.36
N SER A 58 -4.07 5.79 8.26
CA SER A 58 -4.99 6.32 9.28
C SER A 58 -4.87 5.64 10.66
N VAL A 59 -4.33 4.42 10.71
CA VAL A 59 -4.13 3.64 11.94
C VAL A 59 -2.65 3.39 12.23
N GLY A 60 -1.75 4.07 11.52
CA GLY A 60 -0.31 3.99 11.71
C GLY A 60 0.37 2.71 11.23
N GLU A 61 -0.34 1.89 10.45
CA GLU A 61 0.14 0.61 9.90
C GLU A 61 0.14 0.66 8.36
N GLY A 62 0.37 1.86 7.81
CA GLY A 62 0.34 2.13 6.38
C GLY A 62 1.68 1.94 5.68
N VAL A 63 1.62 2.06 4.37
CA VAL A 63 2.78 2.18 3.49
C VAL A 63 2.63 3.46 2.71
N VAL A 64 3.65 4.32 2.78
CA VAL A 64 3.77 5.55 2.02
C VAL A 64 4.96 5.38 1.08
N LEU A 65 4.67 5.11 -0.19
CA LEU A 65 5.71 5.09 -1.21
C LEU A 65 6.06 6.54 -1.56
N ALA A 66 7.34 6.87 -1.57
CA ALA A 66 7.83 8.22 -1.81
C ALA A 66 8.92 8.23 -2.90
N SER A 67 8.88 9.26 -3.73
CA SER A 67 9.91 9.60 -4.71
C SER A 67 10.13 11.11 -4.69
N ARG A 68 11.29 11.58 -5.15
CA ARG A 68 11.65 13.01 -5.11
C ARG A 68 12.27 13.50 -6.41
N PHE A 69 12.07 14.79 -6.68
CA PHE A 69 12.79 15.58 -7.67
C PHE A 69 13.45 16.77 -6.99
N ASP A 70 14.78 16.84 -7.12
CA ASP A 70 15.62 17.93 -6.62
C ASP A 70 15.41 18.25 -5.12
N VAL A 71 15.18 17.23 -4.28
CA VAL A 71 15.05 17.39 -2.82
C VAL A 71 16.29 16.80 -2.16
N ASP A 72 16.97 17.59 -1.33
CA ASP A 72 18.15 17.14 -0.60
C ASP A 72 17.82 16.14 0.53
N ASP A 73 18.84 15.54 1.13
CA ASP A 73 18.66 14.57 2.21
C ASP A 73 18.12 15.19 3.50
N LYS A 74 18.43 16.48 3.75
CA LYS A 74 17.90 17.20 4.91
C LYS A 74 16.37 17.31 4.86
N ASN A 75 15.82 17.76 3.74
CA ASN A 75 14.36 17.86 3.56
C ASN A 75 13.70 16.48 3.49
N LYS A 76 14.40 15.46 2.96
CA LYS A 76 13.95 14.07 2.98
C LYS A 76 13.80 13.56 4.42
N ASP A 77 14.78 13.83 5.28
CA ASP A 77 14.75 13.41 6.68
C ASP A 77 13.70 14.16 7.50
N GLU A 78 13.51 15.46 7.22
CA GLU A 78 12.41 16.24 7.79
C GLU A 78 11.05 15.67 7.38
N PHE A 79 10.87 15.32 6.10
CA PHE A 79 9.67 14.66 5.62
C PHE A 79 9.43 13.31 6.33
N ASN A 80 10.46 12.49 6.48
CA ASN A 80 10.36 11.22 7.21
C ASN A 80 9.92 11.44 8.66
N SER A 81 10.45 12.47 9.33
CA SER A 81 10.08 12.82 10.70
C SER A 81 8.61 13.21 10.82
N ILE A 82 8.09 13.98 9.85
CA ILE A 82 6.66 14.34 9.77
C ILE A 82 5.80 13.09 9.57
N MET A 83 6.25 12.16 8.73
CA MET A 83 5.49 10.97 8.34
C MET A 83 5.69 9.77 9.27
N LYS A 84 6.45 9.90 10.36
CA LYS A 84 6.83 8.78 11.26
C LYS A 84 5.65 7.97 11.82
N CYS A 85 4.46 8.58 11.91
CA CYS A 85 3.26 7.93 12.45
C CYS A 85 2.43 7.23 11.37
N ALA A 86 2.86 7.24 10.10
CA ALA A 86 2.10 6.65 8.99
C ALA A 86 2.32 5.13 8.83
N GLY A 87 3.25 4.54 9.58
CA GLY A 87 3.78 3.21 9.34
C GLY A 87 5.10 3.30 8.58
N ILE A 88 5.19 2.65 7.43
CA ILE A 88 6.41 2.62 6.61
C ILE A 88 6.40 3.79 5.62
N VAL A 89 7.50 4.55 5.55
CA VAL A 89 7.79 5.48 4.44
C VAL A 89 8.93 4.89 3.63
N ASP A 90 8.62 4.40 2.44
CA ASP A 90 9.60 3.74 1.59
C ASP A 90 9.95 4.61 0.39
N TRP A 91 11.25 4.84 0.21
CA TRP A 91 11.77 5.71 -0.86
C TRP A 91 12.18 4.86 -2.05
N ILE A 92 11.40 4.94 -3.13
CA ILE A 92 11.57 4.10 -4.31
C ILE A 92 11.77 4.93 -5.58
N ASP A 93 12.31 4.28 -6.61
CA ASP A 93 12.39 4.87 -7.94
C ASP A 93 10.97 5.20 -8.45
N GLU A 94 10.80 6.39 -9.01
CA GLU A 94 9.53 6.89 -9.57
C GLU A 94 8.89 5.87 -10.52
N LYS A 95 9.70 5.16 -11.31
CA LYS A 95 9.21 4.15 -12.27
C LYS A 95 8.56 2.93 -11.60
N LEU A 96 8.84 2.71 -10.31
CA LEU A 96 8.31 1.59 -9.52
C LEU A 96 7.06 1.97 -8.73
N ILE A 97 6.72 3.26 -8.63
CA ILE A 97 5.57 3.74 -7.84
C ILE A 97 4.27 3.04 -8.25
N ASP A 98 4.00 2.90 -9.55
CA ASP A 98 2.76 2.26 -10.02
C ASP A 98 2.68 0.78 -9.59
N ALA A 99 3.80 0.06 -9.68
CA ALA A 99 3.88 -1.35 -9.26
C ALA A 99 3.75 -1.47 -7.73
N GLY A 100 4.41 -0.59 -6.99
CA GLY A 100 4.26 -0.52 -5.54
C GLY A 100 2.83 -0.18 -5.12
N CYS A 101 2.12 0.69 -5.84
CA CYS A 101 0.72 1.03 -5.58
C CYS A 101 -0.23 -0.14 -5.84
N ALA A 102 0.05 -0.96 -6.86
CA ALA A 102 -0.77 -2.12 -7.18
C ALA A 102 -0.84 -3.14 -6.02
N ILE A 103 0.19 -3.18 -5.17
CA ILE A 103 0.18 -3.96 -3.92
C ILE A 103 -0.19 -3.11 -2.70
N SER A 104 0.47 -1.98 -2.45
CA SER A 104 0.26 -1.22 -1.20
C SER A 104 -1.04 -0.41 -1.20
N GLY A 105 -1.41 0.19 -2.33
CA GLY A 105 -2.61 1.02 -2.47
C GLY A 105 -3.87 0.19 -2.68
N CYS A 106 -3.81 -0.83 -3.53
CA CYS A 106 -4.95 -1.72 -3.80
C CYS A 106 -5.07 -2.89 -2.80
N GLY A 107 -3.95 -3.32 -2.22
CA GLY A 107 -3.86 -4.46 -1.32
C GLY A 107 -4.83 -4.46 -0.14
N PRO A 108 -5.11 -3.33 0.53
CA PRO A 108 -6.10 -3.30 1.61
C PRO A 108 -7.45 -3.89 1.19
N ALA A 109 -7.94 -3.58 -0.01
CA ALA A 109 -9.19 -4.15 -0.50
C ALA A 109 -9.11 -5.67 -0.69
N PHE A 110 -7.98 -6.18 -1.20
CA PHE A 110 -7.76 -7.63 -1.36
C PHE A 110 -7.73 -8.34 0.01
N VAL A 111 -7.09 -7.70 1.00
CA VAL A 111 -7.01 -8.20 2.37
C VAL A 111 -8.37 -8.18 3.06
N TYR A 112 -9.20 -7.14 2.84
CA TYR A 112 -10.54 -7.08 3.42
C TYR A 112 -11.44 -8.22 2.94
N ILE A 113 -11.39 -8.55 1.64
CA ILE A 113 -12.10 -9.71 1.10
C ILE A 113 -11.59 -11.01 1.74
N PHE A 114 -10.28 -11.13 1.96
CA PHE A 114 -9.71 -12.31 2.62
C PHE A 114 -10.16 -12.44 4.08
N ILE A 115 -10.18 -11.35 4.84
CA ILE A 115 -10.68 -11.32 6.22
C ILE A 115 -12.17 -11.71 6.27
N GLU A 116 -12.98 -11.15 5.37
CA GLU A 116 -14.40 -11.47 5.25
C GLU A 116 -14.62 -12.96 4.94
N ALA A 117 -13.88 -13.51 3.97
CA ALA A 117 -13.98 -14.92 3.59
C ALA A 117 -13.57 -15.88 4.73
N LEU A 118 -12.53 -15.54 5.50
CA LEU A 118 -12.14 -16.31 6.69
C LEU A 118 -13.25 -16.30 7.75
N ALA A 119 -13.86 -15.14 7.98
CA ALA A 119 -14.96 -15.01 8.93
C ALA A 119 -16.20 -15.81 8.48
N ASP A 120 -16.55 -15.76 7.20
CA ASP A 120 -17.63 -16.58 6.61
C ASP A 120 -17.37 -18.08 6.79
N GLY A 121 -16.13 -18.51 6.53
CA GLY A 121 -15.71 -19.89 6.80
C GLY A 121 -15.91 -20.28 8.26
N ALA A 122 -15.49 -19.43 9.21
CA ALA A 122 -15.65 -19.70 10.64
C ALA A 122 -17.13 -19.74 11.07
N VAL A 123 -17.99 -18.87 10.51
CA VAL A 123 -19.44 -18.91 10.75
C VAL A 123 -20.05 -20.20 10.22
N SER A 124 -19.61 -20.69 9.05
CA SER A 124 -20.08 -21.98 8.52
C SER A 124 -19.72 -23.17 9.43
N CYS A 125 -18.66 -23.02 10.23
CA CYS A 125 -18.25 -23.96 11.28
C CYS A 125 -18.98 -23.75 12.62
N GLY A 126 -19.92 -22.81 12.71
CA GLY A 126 -20.75 -22.54 13.89
C GLY A 126 -20.26 -21.42 14.81
N LEU A 127 -19.26 -20.63 14.42
CA LEU A 127 -18.79 -19.50 15.22
C LEU A 127 -19.75 -18.29 15.10
N PRO A 128 -20.04 -17.55 16.18
CA PRO A 128 -20.74 -16.27 16.10
C PRO A 128 -20.01 -15.26 15.20
N ARG A 129 -20.77 -14.49 14.41
CA ARG A 129 -20.23 -13.55 13.39
C ARG A 129 -19.27 -12.52 13.95
N ASP A 130 -19.60 -11.93 15.09
CA ASP A 130 -18.77 -10.93 15.77
C ASP A 130 -17.39 -11.48 16.13
N LYS A 131 -17.35 -12.69 16.71
CA LYS A 131 -16.11 -13.40 17.01
C LYS A 131 -15.34 -13.79 15.75
N ALA A 132 -16.04 -14.28 14.73
CA ALA A 132 -15.43 -14.67 13.45
C ALA A 132 -14.68 -13.51 12.78
N MET A 133 -15.31 -12.32 12.74
CA MET A 133 -14.70 -11.12 12.18
C MET A 133 -13.44 -10.70 12.96
N LEU A 134 -13.54 -10.67 14.30
CA LEU A 134 -12.41 -10.30 15.15
C LEU A 134 -11.25 -11.29 14.99
N TYR A 135 -11.53 -12.60 15.04
CA TYR A 135 -10.50 -13.63 14.94
C TYR A 135 -9.83 -13.61 13.57
N ALA A 136 -10.59 -13.43 12.49
CA ALA A 136 -10.03 -13.32 11.14
C ALA A 136 -9.10 -12.10 11.01
N ALA A 137 -9.52 -10.93 11.49
CA ALA A 137 -8.71 -9.71 11.44
C ALA A 137 -7.41 -9.85 12.26
N GLU A 138 -7.51 -10.32 13.50
CA GLU A 138 -6.33 -10.55 14.36
C GLU A 138 -5.39 -11.63 13.79
N THR A 139 -5.94 -12.69 13.20
CA THR A 139 -5.13 -13.74 12.55
C THR A 139 -4.32 -13.17 11.39
N VAL A 140 -4.92 -12.31 10.57
CA VAL A 140 -4.21 -11.65 9.46
C VAL A 140 -3.16 -10.68 9.99
N LEU A 141 -3.50 -9.86 10.98
CA LEU A 141 -2.57 -8.92 11.61
C LEU A 141 -1.34 -9.63 12.19
N GLY A 142 -1.58 -10.64 13.03
CA GLY A 142 -0.50 -11.41 13.67
C GLY A 142 0.37 -12.16 12.67
N SER A 143 -0.24 -12.73 11.61
CA SER A 143 0.51 -13.41 10.55
C SER A 143 1.39 -12.44 9.76
N ALA A 144 0.89 -11.25 9.43
CA ALA A 144 1.67 -10.22 8.75
C ALA A 144 2.84 -9.73 9.62
N LYS A 145 2.59 -9.46 10.92
CA LYS A 145 3.65 -9.10 11.88
C LYS A 145 4.71 -10.19 12.01
N ALA A 146 4.32 -11.46 12.08
CA ALA A 146 5.26 -12.57 12.14
C ALA A 146 6.19 -12.63 10.91
N VAL A 147 5.68 -12.34 9.70
CA VAL A 147 6.52 -12.24 8.49
C VAL A 147 7.53 -11.11 8.60
N ILE A 148 7.08 -9.92 9.01
CA ILE A 148 7.91 -8.72 9.09
C ILE A 148 9.00 -8.86 10.16
N GLU A 149 8.62 -9.25 11.38
CA GLU A 149 9.52 -9.28 12.53
C GLU A 149 10.51 -10.46 12.48
N SER A 150 10.08 -11.60 11.95
CA SER A 150 10.95 -12.78 11.88
C SER A 150 11.96 -12.72 10.73
N GLY A 151 11.67 -11.96 9.67
CA GLY A 151 12.45 -11.95 8.42
C GLY A 151 12.48 -13.31 7.70
N LYS A 152 11.67 -14.29 8.13
CA LYS A 152 11.63 -15.63 7.53
C LYS A 152 10.84 -15.62 6.23
N HIS A 153 11.24 -16.47 5.29
CA HIS A 153 10.45 -16.73 4.09
C HIS A 153 9.03 -17.21 4.47
N PRO A 154 7.94 -16.68 3.88
CA PRO A 154 6.57 -17.06 4.23
C PRO A 154 6.28 -18.57 4.10
N GLY A 155 6.92 -19.24 3.14
CA GLY A 155 6.83 -20.70 3.01
C GLY A 155 7.32 -21.46 4.26
N LYS A 156 8.37 -20.95 4.92
CA LYS A 156 8.91 -21.53 6.16
C LYS A 156 7.96 -21.31 7.34
N LEU A 157 7.42 -20.11 7.49
CA LEU A 157 6.42 -19.82 8.54
C LEU A 157 5.17 -20.69 8.37
N LYS A 158 4.72 -20.89 7.11
CA LYS A 158 3.63 -21.82 6.79
C LYS A 158 3.99 -23.26 7.19
N ASP A 159 5.20 -23.73 6.93
CA ASP A 159 5.63 -25.07 7.33
C ASP A 159 5.72 -25.22 8.87
N GLU A 160 6.14 -24.17 9.59
CA GLU A 160 6.23 -24.16 11.07
C GLU A 160 4.87 -24.34 11.76
N VAL A 161 3.74 -24.02 11.09
CA VAL A 161 2.38 -24.20 11.61
C VAL A 161 1.63 -25.39 11.00
N CYS A 162 2.25 -26.11 10.07
CA CYS A 162 1.68 -27.31 9.42
C CYS A 162 2.19 -28.59 10.08
N SER A 163 1.40 -29.18 10.97
CA SER A 163 1.69 -30.52 11.48
C SER A 163 1.34 -31.60 10.46
N PRO A 164 2.08 -32.74 10.42
CA PRO A 164 1.76 -33.87 9.55
C PRO A 164 0.31 -34.35 9.75
N GLY A 165 -0.49 -34.36 8.69
CA GLY A 165 -1.90 -34.75 8.72
C GLY A 165 -2.83 -33.83 9.53
N GLY A 166 -2.36 -32.66 9.94
CA GLY A 166 -3.12 -31.72 10.77
C GLY A 166 -4.18 -30.90 10.01
N THR A 167 -4.94 -30.12 10.78
CA THR A 167 -5.97 -29.22 10.24
C THR A 167 -5.41 -28.13 9.35
N THR A 168 -4.24 -27.56 9.69
CA THR A 168 -3.59 -26.51 8.91
C THR A 168 -3.26 -26.97 7.50
N ILE A 169 -2.64 -28.14 7.34
CA ILE A 169 -2.23 -28.63 6.01
C ILE A 169 -3.44 -29.01 5.15
N ALA A 170 -4.54 -29.47 5.75
CA ALA A 170 -5.81 -29.67 5.05
C ALA A 170 -6.39 -28.34 4.51
N GLY A 171 -6.36 -27.28 5.32
CA GLY A 171 -6.76 -25.93 4.89
C GLY A 171 -5.86 -25.36 3.79
N VAL A 172 -4.53 -25.52 3.92
CA VAL A 172 -3.56 -25.13 2.87
C VAL A 172 -3.87 -25.87 1.57
N LYS A 173 -4.12 -27.18 1.62
CA LYS A 173 -4.49 -27.94 0.42
C LYS A 173 -5.74 -27.37 -0.25
N ALA A 174 -6.78 -27.03 0.51
CA ALA A 174 -8.00 -26.44 -0.06
C ALA A 174 -7.74 -25.08 -0.74
N LEU A 175 -6.85 -24.26 -0.18
CA LEU A 175 -6.44 -22.99 -0.81
C LEU A 175 -5.69 -23.23 -2.13
N GLU A 176 -4.81 -24.23 -2.19
CA GLU A 176 -4.08 -24.57 -3.42
C GLU A 176 -5.02 -25.15 -4.48
N ASP A 177 -5.96 -26.03 -4.10
CA ASP A 177 -6.98 -26.58 -5.00
C ASP A 177 -7.87 -25.47 -5.59
N GLY A 178 -8.07 -24.36 -4.84
CA GLY A 178 -8.78 -23.16 -5.28
C GLY A 178 -7.91 -22.13 -6.04
N ALA A 179 -6.67 -22.47 -6.40
CA ALA A 179 -5.72 -21.60 -7.09
C ALA A 179 -5.45 -20.26 -6.38
N PHE A 180 -5.46 -20.25 -5.04
CA PHE A 180 -5.35 -19.04 -4.23
C PHE A 180 -4.15 -18.14 -4.62
N ARG A 181 -2.97 -18.74 -4.81
CA ARG A 181 -1.76 -18.00 -5.19
C ARG A 181 -1.91 -17.29 -6.53
N SER A 182 -2.46 -17.99 -7.53
CA SER A 182 -2.65 -17.43 -8.86
C SER A 182 -3.65 -16.26 -8.81
N ASN A 183 -4.77 -16.43 -8.10
CA ASN A 183 -5.77 -15.38 -7.96
C ASN A 183 -5.21 -14.13 -7.25
N ALA A 184 -4.43 -14.30 -6.19
CA ALA A 184 -3.78 -13.20 -5.49
C ALA A 184 -2.76 -12.46 -6.38
N MET A 185 -1.93 -13.19 -7.15
CA MET A 185 -1.00 -12.60 -8.10
C MET A 185 -1.73 -11.84 -9.21
N ASN A 186 -2.78 -12.42 -9.78
CA ASN A 186 -3.57 -11.83 -10.85
C ASN A 186 -4.26 -10.54 -10.40
N ALA A 187 -4.72 -10.44 -9.15
CA ALA A 187 -5.31 -9.22 -8.61
C ALA A 187 -4.31 -8.04 -8.64
N VAL A 188 -3.06 -8.28 -8.23
CA VAL A 188 -1.99 -7.26 -8.27
C VAL A 188 -1.63 -6.90 -9.71
N ILE A 189 -1.45 -7.89 -10.59
CA ILE A 189 -1.13 -7.66 -12.00
C ILE A 189 -2.23 -6.86 -12.69
N ALA A 190 -3.50 -7.21 -12.49
CA ALA A 190 -4.63 -6.50 -13.08
C ALA A 190 -4.72 -5.05 -12.59
N ALA A 191 -4.47 -4.80 -11.29
CA ALA A 191 -4.43 -3.44 -10.74
C ALA A 191 -3.30 -2.61 -11.35
N TYR A 192 -2.11 -3.20 -11.51
CA TYR A 192 -0.97 -2.56 -12.17
C TYR A 192 -1.28 -2.24 -13.64
N GLU A 193 -1.76 -3.21 -14.41
CA GLU A 193 -2.12 -3.01 -15.82
C GLU A 193 -3.20 -1.95 -16.01
N LYS A 194 -4.19 -1.90 -15.12
CA LYS A 194 -5.22 -0.86 -15.16
C LYS A 194 -4.61 0.52 -14.93
N THR A 195 -3.69 0.63 -13.97
CA THR A 195 -2.96 1.88 -13.69
C THR A 195 -2.17 2.34 -14.92
N LYS A 196 -1.51 1.44 -15.64
CA LYS A 196 -0.75 1.79 -16.87
C LYS A 196 -1.63 2.20 -18.06
N LYS A 197 -2.94 1.94 -18.01
CA LYS A 197 -3.92 2.29 -19.05
C LYS A 197 -4.67 3.60 -18.74
N MET A 198 -4.46 4.18 -17.56
CA MET A 198 -5.07 5.45 -17.13
C MET A 198 -4.12 6.62 -17.41
#